data_AF-A0A970B055-F1
#
_entry.id   AF-A0A970B055-F1
#
_cell.length_a   1.000
_cell.length_b   1.000
_cell.length_c   1.000
_cell.angle_alpha   90.00
_cell.angle_beta   90.00
_cell.angle_gamma   90.00
#
_symmetry.space_group_name_H-M   'P 1'
#
loop_
_entity.id
_entity.type
_entity.pdbx_description
1 polymer ?
#
loop_
_entity_poly.entity_id
_entity_poly.type
_entity_poly.pdbx_seq_one_letter_code
_entity_poly.pdbx_strand_id
1 'polypeptide(L)'
;MIRRGMIVASYQLFSPIALSLPVLAPILSPLRVAGYDNHAKDTRMATTTNPRRAFRFHPLLWGAAAVLLLVPAAAMLLTAEVNWGAEDFAAMGLMLTVLCLCVETAWHWLADLSWRLIAVMLSVLVFLTVWAHLAVNLLD
;
A
#
# COMPACT_ATOMS: atom_id res chain seq x y z
N MET A 1 -1.46 22.66 0.84
CA MET A 1 -0.82 21.86 1.91
C MET A 1 -1.50 22.21 3.22
N ILE A 2 -2.49 21.41 3.62
CA ILE A 2 -3.52 21.73 4.63
C ILE A 2 -3.29 20.84 5.86
N ARG A 3 -3.43 21.47 7.04
CA ARG A 3 -3.25 21.01 8.43
C ARG A 3 -3.30 19.50 8.71
N ARG A 4 -2.20 18.95 9.24
CA ARG A 4 -2.15 17.69 10.03
C ARG A 4 -1.95 17.90 11.54
N GLY A 5 -1.94 19.14 12.02
CA GLY A 5 -1.49 19.47 13.39
C GLY A 5 -2.57 19.65 14.47
N MET A 6 -3.86 19.52 14.15
CA MET A 6 -4.92 20.03 15.03
C MET A 6 -5.55 19.01 15.99
N ILE A 7 -5.12 17.74 15.97
CA ILE A 7 -5.74 16.67 16.77
C ILE A 7 -4.99 16.41 18.10
N VAL A 8 -3.74 16.86 18.24
CA VAL A 8 -2.93 16.59 19.45
C VAL A 8 -3.21 17.59 20.60
N ALA A 9 -3.81 18.74 20.31
CA ALA A 9 -3.97 19.84 21.28
C ALA A 9 -5.07 19.60 22.35
N SER A 10 -5.95 18.61 22.17
CA SER A 10 -7.12 18.42 23.05
C SER A 10 -6.83 17.65 24.35
N TYR A 11 -5.65 17.04 24.52
CA TYR A 11 -5.32 16.25 25.71
C TYR A 11 -4.76 17.08 26.89
N GLN A 12 -4.38 18.35 26.67
CA GLN A 12 -3.70 19.16 27.69
C GLN A 12 -4.65 19.86 28.68
N LEU A 13 -5.98 19.73 28.53
CA LEU A 13 -6.94 20.51 29.32
C LEU A 13 -7.58 19.78 30.50
N PHE A 14 -7.25 18.51 30.76
CA PHE A 14 -7.89 17.73 31.84
C PHE A 14 -6.88 16.87 32.62
N SER A 15 -6.04 17.52 33.43
CA SER A 15 -5.36 16.88 34.56
C SER A 15 -5.57 17.72 35.82
N PRO A 16 -6.61 17.45 36.63
CA PRO A 16 -6.85 18.17 37.88
C PRO A 16 -6.08 17.60 39.09
N ILE A 17 -5.07 16.73 38.90
CA ILE A 17 -4.43 15.99 40.01
C ILE A 17 -2.91 15.88 39.79
N ALA A 18 -2.19 16.98 39.90
CA ALA A 18 -0.73 16.95 40.12
C ALA A 18 -0.24 18.14 40.98
N LEU A 19 -1.15 18.76 41.73
CA LEU A 19 -0.86 19.83 42.67
C LEU A 19 -0.80 19.25 44.09
N SER A 20 0.27 18.51 44.39
CA SER A 20 0.80 18.26 45.75
C SER A 20 1.85 17.14 45.71
N LEU A 21 3.11 17.48 45.99
CA LEU A 21 4.08 16.74 46.84
C LEU A 21 5.52 17.29 46.67
N PRO A 22 5.79 18.60 46.86
CA PRO A 22 7.18 19.07 47.03
C PRO A 22 7.79 18.65 48.39
N VAL A 23 7.01 18.02 49.27
CA VAL A 23 7.40 17.69 50.65
C VAL A 23 8.06 16.30 50.80
N LEU A 24 7.88 15.39 49.83
CA LEU A 24 8.42 14.02 49.91
C LEU A 24 9.70 13.78 49.09
N ALA A 25 10.21 14.79 48.38
CA ALA A 25 11.43 14.70 47.58
C ALA A 25 12.73 14.47 48.40
N PRO A 26 12.95 15.08 49.58
CA PRO A 26 14.25 14.94 50.27
C PRO A 26 14.43 13.55 50.91
N ILE A 27 13.34 12.87 51.27
CA ILE A 27 13.36 11.58 51.98
C ILE A 27 13.70 10.41 51.05
N LEU A 28 13.46 10.52 49.74
CA LEU A 28 13.79 9.48 48.75
C LEU A 28 15.22 9.61 48.18
N SER A 29 15.93 10.71 48.47
CA SER A 29 17.29 10.95 47.96
C SER A 29 18.36 9.92 48.36
N PRO A 30 18.36 9.31 49.56
CA PRO A 30 19.44 8.40 49.96
C PRO A 30 19.32 6.99 49.35
N LEU A 31 18.23 6.66 48.65
CA LEU A 31 18.08 5.40 47.90
C LEU A 31 18.41 5.52 46.41
N ARG A 32 19.01 6.64 45.97
CA ARG A 32 19.58 6.72 44.61
C ARG A 32 20.87 5.90 44.57
N VAL A 33 20.69 4.58 44.46
CA VAL A 33 21.71 3.57 44.24
C VAL A 33 22.73 4.10 43.23
N ALA A 34 23.95 4.33 43.72
CA ALA A 34 25.13 4.47 42.89
C ALA A 34 25.35 3.13 42.18
N GLY A 35 25.08 3.06 40.88
CA GLY A 35 25.20 1.83 40.12
C GLY A 35 24.39 1.85 38.83
N TYR A 36 24.62 2.85 37.99
CA TYR A 36 24.27 2.76 36.58
C TYR A 36 25.39 3.39 35.77
N ASP A 37 26.53 2.70 35.78
CA ASP A 37 27.51 2.79 34.72
C ASP A 37 26.93 2.05 33.52
N ASN A 38 26.45 2.80 32.54
CA ASN A 38 25.86 2.25 31.33
C ASN A 38 26.97 1.71 30.41
N HIS A 39 27.94 0.96 30.96
CA HIS A 39 28.97 0.23 30.21
C HIS A 39 28.40 -0.91 29.37
N ALA A 40 27.08 -1.16 29.45
CA ALA A 40 26.32 -1.99 28.53
C ALA A 40 25.64 -1.18 27.39
N LYS A 41 26.02 0.08 27.15
CA LYS A 41 25.58 0.84 25.95
C LYS A 41 26.28 0.39 24.67
N ASP A 42 27.44 -0.26 24.77
CA ASP A 42 28.25 -0.58 23.60
C ASP A 42 28.06 -2.00 23.05
N THR A 43 27.30 -2.86 23.72
CA THR A 43 26.99 -4.22 23.22
C THR A 43 25.54 -4.35 22.78
N ARG A 44 24.98 -3.29 22.21
CA ARG A 44 23.92 -3.45 21.23
C ARG A 44 24.45 -2.88 19.93
N MET A 45 25.22 -3.71 19.23
CA MET A 45 25.04 -3.86 17.79
C MET A 45 23.55 -4.10 17.53
N ALA A 46 22.75 -3.04 17.66
CA ALA A 46 21.45 -2.97 17.06
C ALA A 46 21.77 -2.97 15.58
N THR A 47 21.88 -4.17 15.02
CA THR A 47 21.59 -4.43 13.63
C THR A 47 20.18 -3.88 13.46
N THR A 48 20.10 -2.59 13.14
CA THR A 48 18.93 -1.99 12.52
C THR A 48 18.82 -2.73 11.20
N THR A 49 18.20 -3.90 11.24
CA THR A 49 17.62 -4.53 10.07
C THR A 49 16.56 -3.55 9.61
N ASN A 50 17.00 -2.51 8.90
CA ASN A 50 16.16 -1.70 8.04
C ASN A 50 15.45 -2.75 7.18
N PRO A 51 14.14 -3.00 7.39
CA PRO A 51 13.46 -3.98 6.57
C PRO A 51 13.49 -3.35 5.19
N ARG A 52 14.46 -3.77 4.37
CA ARG A 52 14.54 -3.41 2.96
C ARG A 52 13.13 -3.62 2.48
N ARG A 53 12.44 -2.54 2.08
CA ARG A 53 11.10 -2.60 1.49
C ARG A 53 11.24 -3.54 0.31
N ALA A 54 11.00 -4.82 0.55
CA ALA A 54 11.21 -5.84 -0.45
C ALA A 54 10.24 -5.51 -1.57
N PHE A 55 10.71 -5.55 -2.80
CA PHE A 55 9.87 -5.40 -3.97
C PHE A 55 8.88 -6.59 -3.94
N ARG A 56 7.70 -6.35 -3.35
CA ARG A 56 6.70 -7.39 -3.14
C ARG A 56 5.90 -7.48 -4.43
N PHE A 57 6.47 -8.19 -5.42
CA PHE A 57 5.70 -8.63 -6.57
C PHE A 57 4.40 -9.26 -6.07
N HIS A 58 3.26 -8.79 -6.56
CA HIS A 58 1.96 -9.34 -6.20
C HIS A 58 1.56 -10.43 -7.22
N PRO A 59 1.96 -11.71 -7.04
CA PRO A 59 1.64 -12.77 -8.00
C PRO A 59 0.13 -12.97 -8.17
N LEU A 60 -0.65 -12.59 -7.16
CA LEU A 60 -2.11 -12.63 -7.20
C LEU A 60 -2.70 -11.74 -8.30
N LEU A 61 -2.09 -10.58 -8.56
CA LEU A 61 -2.53 -9.63 -9.59
C LEU A 61 -2.34 -10.23 -10.99
N TRP A 62 -1.18 -10.84 -11.22
CA TRP A 62 -0.85 -11.53 -12.46
C TRP A 62 -1.71 -12.79 -12.66
N GLY A 63 -1.97 -13.54 -11.58
CA GLY A 63 -2.89 -14.67 -11.60
C GLY A 63 -4.32 -14.26 -11.96
N ALA A 64 -4.82 -13.17 -11.38
CA ALA A 64 -6.14 -12.63 -11.71
C ALA A 64 -6.24 -12.21 -13.19
N ALA A 65 -5.21 -11.56 -13.73
CA ALA A 65 -5.14 -11.21 -15.15
C ALA A 65 -5.17 -12.46 -16.05
N ALA A 66 -4.42 -13.50 -15.71
CA ALA A 66 -4.42 -14.76 -16.46
C ALA A 66 -5.80 -15.44 -16.40
N VAL A 67 -6.44 -15.49 -15.23
CA VAL A 67 -7.80 -16.05 -15.08
C VAL A 67 -8.80 -15.27 -15.92
N LEU A 68 -8.73 -13.94 -15.92
CA LEU A 68 -9.63 -13.11 -16.72
C LEU A 68 -9.51 -13.40 -18.22
N LEU A 69 -8.29 -13.65 -18.71
CA LEU A 69 -8.04 -14.02 -20.11
C LEU A 69 -8.46 -15.45 -20.45
N LEU A 70 -8.48 -16.34 -19.45
CA LEU A 70 -8.97 -17.72 -19.60
C LEU A 70 -10.50 -17.80 -19.68
N VAL A 71 -11.25 -16.81 -19.17
CA VAL A 71 -12.72 -16.78 -19.26
C VAL A 71 -13.21 -16.89 -20.71
N PRO A 72 -12.80 -16.02 -21.65
CA PRO A 72 -13.21 -16.12 -23.05
C PRO A 72 -12.68 -17.38 -23.71
N ALA A 73 -11.43 -17.80 -23.41
CA ALA A 73 -10.89 -19.05 -23.95
C ALA A 73 -11.74 -20.27 -23.53
N ALA A 74 -12.17 -20.34 -22.28
CA ALA A 74 -13.07 -21.37 -21.79
C ALA A 74 -14.46 -21.26 -22.42
N ALA A 75 -14.97 -20.03 -22.63
CA ALA A 75 -16.26 -19.80 -23.26
C ALA A 75 -16.28 -20.28 -24.72
N MET A 76 -15.23 -20.03 -25.50
CA MET A 76 -15.10 -20.51 -26.89
C MET A 76 -15.09 -22.04 -27.00
N LEU A 77 -14.68 -22.75 -25.94
CA LEU A 77 -14.75 -24.21 -25.88
C LEU A 77 -16.17 -24.73 -25.62
N LEU A 78 -17.01 -23.92 -24.99
CA LEU A 78 -18.36 -24.31 -24.57
C LEU A 78 -19.44 -23.82 -25.53
N THR A 79 -19.23 -22.71 -26.22
CA THR A 79 -20.21 -22.08 -27.10
C THR A 79 -19.55 -21.41 -28.31
N ALA A 80 -20.25 -21.44 -29.45
CA ALA A 80 -19.86 -20.71 -30.65
C ALA A 80 -20.28 -19.21 -30.62
N GLU A 81 -21.02 -18.79 -29.59
CA GLU A 81 -21.45 -17.38 -29.43
C GLU A 81 -20.30 -16.45 -29.03
N VAL A 82 -19.27 -16.99 -28.38
CA VAL A 82 -18.03 -16.27 -28.11
C VAL A 82 -17.03 -16.69 -29.18
N ASN A 83 -16.61 -15.76 -30.02
CA ASN A 83 -15.62 -16.02 -31.07
C ASN A 83 -14.54 -14.93 -31.08
N TRP A 84 -13.61 -15.00 -30.13
CA TRP A 84 -12.46 -14.10 -30.07
C TRP A 84 -11.36 -14.56 -31.02
N GLY A 85 -10.88 -13.64 -31.85
CA GLY A 85 -9.69 -13.84 -32.67
C GLY A 85 -8.41 -13.85 -31.83
N ALA A 86 -7.29 -14.24 -32.45
CA ALA A 86 -5.98 -14.19 -31.79
C ALA A 86 -5.58 -12.75 -31.44
N GLU A 87 -6.02 -11.79 -32.25
CA GLU A 87 -5.91 -10.36 -32.06
C GLU A 87 -6.61 -9.87 -30.78
N ASP A 88 -7.78 -10.42 -30.44
CA ASP A 88 -8.53 -10.04 -29.24
C ASP A 88 -7.82 -10.51 -27.97
N PHE A 89 -7.30 -11.75 -28.00
CA PHE A 89 -6.48 -12.27 -26.92
C PHE A 89 -5.19 -11.47 -26.75
N ALA A 90 -4.54 -11.09 -27.84
CA ALA A 90 -3.33 -10.26 -27.81
C ALA A 90 -3.62 -8.86 -27.26
N ALA A 91 -4.70 -8.22 -27.72
CA ALA A 91 -5.11 -6.89 -27.25
C ALA A 91 -5.46 -6.92 -25.76
N MET A 92 -6.33 -7.84 -25.33
CA MET A 92 -6.72 -7.99 -23.93
C MET A 92 -5.51 -8.33 -23.04
N GLY A 93 -4.63 -9.22 -23.50
CA GLY A 93 -3.41 -9.59 -22.79
C GLY A 93 -2.48 -8.39 -22.59
N LEU A 94 -2.20 -7.64 -23.66
CA LEU A 94 -1.37 -6.45 -23.59
C LEU A 94 -1.97 -5.40 -22.65
N MET A 95 -3.26 -5.13 -22.74
CA MET A 95 -3.94 -4.17 -21.87
C MET A 95 -3.88 -4.58 -20.39
N LEU A 96 -4.08 -5.85 -20.08
CA LEU A 96 -3.96 -6.35 -18.71
C LEU A 96 -2.54 -6.25 -18.17
N THR A 97 -1.52 -6.56 -18.99
CA THR A 97 -0.12 -6.39 -18.57
C THR A 97 0.19 -4.94 -18.24
N VAL A 98 -0.26 -3.98 -19.06
CA VAL A 98 -0.09 -2.54 -18.81
C VAL A 98 -0.82 -2.13 -17.52
N LEU A 99 -2.07 -2.58 -17.32
CA LEU A 99 -2.82 -2.29 -16.10
C LEU A 99 -2.11 -2.82 -14.85
N CYS A 100 -1.65 -4.09 -14.86
CA CYS A 100 -0.90 -4.68 -13.76
C CYS A 100 0.39 -3.90 -13.46
N LEU A 101 1.13 -3.49 -14.50
CA LEU A 101 2.33 -2.66 -14.33
C LEU A 101 2.02 -1.30 -13.72
N CYS A 102 0.95 -0.63 -14.14
CA CYS A 102 0.51 0.64 -13.56
C CYS A 102 0.15 0.50 -12.07
N VAL A 103 -0.53 -0.59 -11.69
CA VAL A 103 -0.88 -0.85 -10.29
C VAL A 103 0.36 -1.15 -9.45
N GLU A 104 1.27 -1.98 -9.96
CA GLU A 104 2.52 -2.34 -9.27
C GLU A 104 3.44 -1.11 -9.08
N THR A 105 3.55 -0.26 -10.10
CA THR A 105 4.32 0.98 -10.04
C THR A 105 3.68 2.00 -9.09
N ALA A 106 2.35 2.16 -9.11
CA ALA A 106 1.65 3.00 -8.14
C ALA A 106 1.93 2.54 -6.70
N TRP A 107 2.00 1.23 -6.46
CA TRP A 107 2.27 0.69 -5.13
C TRP A 107 3.72 0.96 -4.66
N HIS A 108 4.69 0.96 -5.59
CA HIS A 108 6.10 1.15 -5.26
C HIS A 108 6.51 2.62 -5.15
N TRP A 109 5.98 3.48 -6.01
CA TRP A 109 6.44 4.87 -6.14
C TRP A 109 5.65 5.86 -5.30
N LEU A 110 4.37 5.60 -5.02
CA LEU A 110 3.53 6.53 -4.27
C LEU A 110 3.49 6.16 -2.79
N ALA A 111 3.92 7.09 -1.93
CA ALA A 111 3.94 6.92 -0.48
C ALA A 111 2.54 7.12 0.16
N ASP A 112 1.74 8.03 -0.40
CA ASP A 112 0.42 8.37 0.13
C ASP A 112 -0.70 7.49 -0.46
N LEU A 113 -1.59 7.01 0.41
CA LEU A 113 -2.72 6.17 -0.01
C LEU A 113 -3.68 6.92 -0.96
N SER A 114 -3.91 8.21 -0.74
CA SER A 114 -4.80 9.01 -1.60
C SER A 114 -4.30 9.08 -3.03
N TRP A 115 -3.01 9.33 -3.22
CA TRP A 115 -2.40 9.36 -4.56
C TRP A 115 -2.41 7.98 -5.20
N ARG A 116 -2.17 6.91 -4.42
CA ARG A 116 -2.22 5.52 -4.92
C ARG A 116 -3.60 5.20 -5.47
N LEU A 117 -4.65 5.53 -4.73
CA LEU A 117 -6.03 5.28 -5.16
C LEU A 117 -6.36 6.03 -6.44
N ILE A 118 -5.97 7.31 -6.56
CA ILE A 118 -6.18 8.11 -7.78
C ILE A 118 -5.45 7.49 -8.98
N ALA A 119 -4.19 7.09 -8.80
CA ALA A 119 -3.41 6.46 -9.87
C ALA A 119 -4.03 5.15 -10.36
N VAL A 120 -4.48 4.28 -9.43
CA VAL A 120 -5.18 3.03 -9.77
C VAL A 120 -6.50 3.32 -10.48
N MET A 121 -7.30 4.26 -9.97
CA MET A 121 -8.56 4.70 -10.59
C MET A 121 -8.36 5.16 -12.02
N LEU A 122 -7.38 6.05 -12.27
CA LEU A 122 -7.08 6.55 -13.60
C LEU A 122 -6.61 5.44 -14.53
N SER A 123 -5.79 4.51 -14.03
CA SER A 123 -5.33 3.36 -14.80
C SER A 123 -6.49 2.47 -15.24
N VAL A 124 -7.43 2.19 -14.33
CA VAL A 124 -8.66 1.44 -14.63
C VAL A 124 -9.55 2.19 -15.61
N LEU A 125 -9.70 3.50 -15.45
CA LEU A 125 -10.50 4.32 -16.36
C LEU A 125 -9.93 4.29 -17.79
N VAL A 126 -8.62 4.48 -17.93
CA VAL A 126 -7.93 4.38 -19.24
C VAL A 126 -8.08 2.99 -19.83
N PHE A 127 -7.89 1.95 -19.01
CA PHE A 127 -8.11 0.56 -19.44
C PHE A 127 -9.53 0.35 -19.99
N LEU A 128 -10.56 0.75 -19.25
CA LEU A 128 -11.96 0.62 -19.69
C LEU A 128 -12.24 1.44 -20.95
N THR A 129 -11.65 2.64 -21.07
CA THR A 129 -11.85 3.52 -22.23
C THR A 129 -11.25 2.91 -23.49
N VAL A 130 -10.03 2.40 -23.40
CA VAL A 130 -9.36 1.71 -24.52
C VAL A 130 -10.12 0.44 -24.88
N TRP A 131 -10.58 -0.30 -23.88
CA TRP A 131 -11.29 -1.56 -24.10
C TRP A 131 -12.61 -1.31 -24.82
N ALA A 132 -13.37 -0.30 -24.40
CA ALA A 132 -14.59 0.10 -25.07
C ALA A 132 -14.34 0.55 -26.52
N HIS A 133 -13.28 1.33 -26.78
CA HIS A 133 -12.93 1.74 -28.14
C HIS A 133 -12.58 0.54 -29.03
N LEU A 134 -11.77 -0.39 -28.53
CA LEU A 134 -11.42 -1.61 -29.27
C LEU A 134 -12.66 -2.48 -29.51
N ALA A 135 -13.49 -2.67 -28.49
CA ALA A 135 -14.72 -3.45 -28.62
C ALA A 135 -15.68 -2.86 -29.66
N VAL A 136 -15.82 -1.53 -29.72
CA VAL A 136 -16.68 -0.88 -30.72
C VAL A 136 -16.10 -1.01 -32.13
N ASN A 137 -14.78 -0.81 -32.29
CA ASN A 137 -14.14 -0.91 -33.62
C ASN A 137 -14.01 -2.36 -34.13
N LEU A 138 -14.12 -3.37 -33.26
CA LEU A 138 -14.17 -4.79 -33.66
C LEU A 138 -15.55 -5.22 -34.19
N LEU A 139 -16.59 -4.41 -33.98
CA LEU A 139 -17.98 -4.74 -34.34
C LEU A 139 -18.43 -4.14 -35.69
N ASP A 140 -17.59 -3.32 -36.33
CA ASP A 140 -17.82 -2.69 -37.65
C ASP A 140 -16.93 -3.33 -38.74
#